data_AF-A0A923VZW7-F1
#
_entry.id   AF-A0A923VZW7-F1
#
_cell.length_a   1.000
_cell.length_b   1.000
_cell.length_c   1.000
_cell.angle_alpha   90.00
_cell.angle_beta   90.00
_cell.angle_gamma   90.00
#
_symmetry.space_group_name_H-M   'P 1'
#
loop_
_entity.id
_entity.type
_entity.pdbx_description
1 polymer ?
#
loop_
_entity_poly.entity_id
_entity_poly.type
_entity_poly.pdbx_seq_one_letter_code
_entity_poly.pdbx_strand_id
1 'polypeptide(L)'
;MKIKIILFCFFLFQSVFSQKEFLDYLVTEKNDTIYGTFRNNALFEKNLYPEKDGIKFYSHKISKMKIIRFNDDIYFRQAREDGIYKSVPARDSSNFVLKTKGSFLNKKPRLQEFIVLVNNDTIYGEISEPMIGNLYLSDKNGKKHKIKNETIKTYRFRNELYEFKEKTKVDLFDTKESFLKVLAIGKVNLYEYEYQHDNATKNRRKPKEYYFIEKDGQLILLNSIIGGLKIKKKLTEIFKDNNDLVRQISDDVYGLQNIYLILKKYNSN
;
A
#
# COMPACT_ATOMS: atom_id res chain seq x y z
N MET A 1 -31.07 6.50 -53.14
CA MET A 1 -32.06 6.13 -52.10
C MET A 1 -32.00 4.63 -51.85
N LYS A 2 -31.41 4.21 -50.72
CA LYS A 2 -31.65 2.94 -50.03
C LYS A 2 -31.01 3.06 -48.64
N ILE A 3 -31.83 3.47 -47.68
CA ILE A 3 -31.61 3.34 -46.24
C ILE A 3 -31.98 1.91 -45.86
N LYS A 4 -31.12 1.24 -45.06
CA LYS A 4 -31.33 0.04 -44.20
C LYS A 4 -29.93 -0.58 -44.00
N ILE A 5 -29.36 -0.85 -42.82
CA ILE A 5 -29.84 -1.02 -41.45
C ILE A 5 -28.70 -0.59 -40.51
N ILE A 6 -29.08 0.15 -39.48
CA ILE A 6 -28.29 0.54 -38.31
C ILE A 6 -28.20 -0.65 -37.33
N LEU A 7 -27.15 -0.65 -36.50
CA LEU A 7 -26.99 -1.39 -35.24
C LEU A 7 -26.68 -2.91 -35.35
N PHE A 8 -25.52 -3.32 -34.84
CA PHE A 8 -25.39 -4.13 -33.61
C PHE A 8 -24.00 -4.80 -33.51
N CYS A 9 -22.90 -4.04 -33.45
CA CYS A 9 -21.57 -4.61 -33.11
C CYS A 9 -20.70 -3.69 -32.24
N PHE A 10 -21.30 -2.72 -31.52
CA PHE A 10 -20.54 -1.80 -30.65
C PHE A 10 -20.78 -2.00 -29.15
N PHE A 11 -21.34 -3.15 -28.74
CA PHE A 11 -21.76 -3.40 -27.35
C PHE A 11 -21.30 -4.73 -26.74
N LEU A 12 -20.06 -5.20 -27.01
CA LEU A 12 -19.53 -6.41 -26.35
C LEU A 12 -18.13 -6.29 -25.73
N PHE A 13 -17.54 -5.10 -25.64
CA PHE A 13 -16.24 -4.92 -24.97
C PHE A 13 -16.23 -3.96 -23.77
N GLN A 14 -17.39 -3.56 -23.24
CA GLN A 14 -17.47 -2.48 -22.24
C GLN A 14 -17.85 -2.92 -20.81
N SER A 15 -17.65 -4.19 -20.42
CA SER A 15 -17.95 -4.59 -19.02
C SER A 15 -16.96 -5.54 -18.33
N VAL A 16 -15.89 -6.00 -19.01
CA VAL A 16 -14.89 -6.88 -18.36
C VAL A 16 -13.71 -6.10 -17.74
N PHE A 17 -13.53 -4.82 -18.09
CA PHE A 17 -12.41 -4.00 -17.62
C PHE A 17 -12.61 -3.36 -16.25
N SER A 18 -13.85 -3.16 -15.79
CA SER A 18 -14.11 -2.46 -14.51
C SER A 18 -13.75 -3.29 -13.27
N GLN A 19 -13.86 -4.62 -13.32
CA GLN A 19 -13.60 -5.47 -12.14
C GLN A 19 -12.11 -5.73 -11.87
N LYS A 20 -11.24 -5.64 -12.89
CA LYS A 20 -9.82 -5.98 -12.76
C LYS A 20 -8.93 -4.81 -12.30
N GLU A 21 -9.39 -3.57 -12.39
CA GLU A 21 -8.58 -2.39 -12.07
C GLU A 21 -8.12 -2.33 -10.61
N PHE A 22 -8.95 -2.85 -9.71
CA PHE A 22 -8.75 -2.86 -8.27
C PHE A 22 -8.10 -4.14 -7.73
N LEU A 23 -7.59 -4.99 -8.64
CA LEU A 23 -6.83 -6.18 -8.28
C LEU A 23 -5.35 -5.97 -8.58
N ASP A 24 -4.54 -6.71 -7.82
CA ASP A 24 -3.15 -6.91 -8.13
C ASP A 24 -3.00 -7.99 -9.21
N TYR A 25 -1.78 -8.15 -9.74
CA TYR A 25 -1.52 -9.21 -10.71
C TYR A 25 -0.12 -9.83 -10.61
N LEU A 26 -0.02 -11.03 -11.16
CA LEU A 26 1.23 -11.71 -11.49
C LEU A 26 1.37 -11.81 -13.01
N VAL A 27 2.61 -11.79 -13.51
CA VAL A 27 2.92 -12.18 -14.89
C VAL A 27 3.79 -13.43 -14.87
N THR A 28 3.33 -14.48 -15.53
CA THR A 28 4.03 -15.76 -15.65
C THR A 28 5.25 -15.64 -16.59
N GLU A 29 6.12 -16.64 -16.58
CA GLU A 29 7.22 -16.75 -17.56
C GLU A 29 6.72 -16.82 -19.01
N LYS A 30 5.50 -17.33 -19.22
CA LYS A 30 4.82 -17.40 -20.52
C LYS A 30 4.12 -16.09 -20.94
N ASN A 31 4.23 -15.03 -20.14
CA ASN A 31 3.55 -13.73 -20.32
C ASN A 31 2.04 -13.74 -20.03
N ASP A 32 1.50 -14.78 -19.38
CA ASP A 32 0.11 -14.75 -18.93
C ASP A 32 -0.02 -13.84 -17.71
N THR A 33 -1.09 -13.04 -17.67
CA THR A 33 -1.39 -12.17 -16.53
C THR A 33 -2.53 -12.74 -15.70
N ILE A 34 -2.25 -12.96 -14.41
CA ILE A 34 -3.21 -13.52 -13.45
C ILE A 34 -3.56 -12.43 -12.44
N TYR A 35 -4.86 -12.12 -12.32
CA TYR A 35 -5.35 -11.07 -11.43
C TYR A 35 -5.90 -11.67 -10.13
N GLY A 36 -5.69 -10.98 -9.02
CA GLY A 36 -6.15 -11.46 -7.72
C GLY A 36 -5.71 -10.58 -6.58
N THR A 37 -5.81 -11.12 -5.37
CA THR A 37 -5.36 -10.44 -4.15
C THR A 37 -4.22 -11.21 -3.50
N PHE A 38 -3.22 -10.50 -2.99
CA PHE A 38 -2.10 -11.16 -2.34
C PHE A 38 -2.51 -11.65 -0.95
N ARG A 39 -2.17 -12.90 -0.65
CA ARG A 39 -2.22 -13.42 0.71
C ARG A 39 -0.91 -14.10 1.03
N ASN A 40 -0.15 -13.52 1.96
CA ASN A 40 1.22 -13.93 2.26
C ASN A 40 2.09 -13.97 0.97
N ASN A 41 2.64 -15.13 0.61
CA ASN A 41 3.52 -15.33 -0.56
C ASN A 41 2.80 -15.93 -1.79
N ALA A 42 1.49 -15.74 -1.90
CA ALA A 42 0.70 -16.19 -3.05
C ALA A 42 -0.34 -15.14 -3.46
N LEU A 43 -0.71 -15.15 -4.73
CA LEU A 43 -1.85 -14.40 -5.25
C LEU A 43 -3.04 -15.35 -5.36
N PHE A 44 -4.19 -14.93 -4.85
CA PHE A 44 -5.43 -15.69 -4.88
C PHE A 44 -6.35 -15.12 -5.95
N GLU A 45 -6.56 -15.89 -7.02
CA GLU A 45 -7.49 -15.60 -8.10
C GLU A 45 -8.87 -16.14 -7.74
N LYS A 46 -9.92 -15.35 -7.95
CA LYS A 46 -11.30 -15.76 -7.65
C LYS A 46 -11.78 -16.77 -8.69
N ASN A 47 -12.29 -17.93 -8.25
CA ASN A 47 -12.96 -18.86 -9.15
C ASN A 47 -14.31 -18.28 -9.58
N LEU A 48 -14.59 -18.30 -10.88
CA LEU A 48 -15.87 -17.87 -11.44
C LEU A 48 -17.00 -18.90 -11.25
N TYR A 49 -16.64 -20.18 -11.04
CA TYR A 49 -17.60 -21.29 -10.90
C TYR A 49 -17.37 -22.10 -9.61
N PRO A 50 -17.37 -21.45 -8.42
CA PRO A 50 -17.02 -22.12 -7.17
C PRO A 50 -18.00 -23.22 -6.76
N GLU A 51 -19.27 -23.15 -7.17
CA GLU A 51 -20.29 -24.17 -6.90
C GLU A 51 -20.04 -25.46 -7.66
N LYS A 52 -19.41 -25.37 -8.84
CA LYS A 52 -19.09 -26.52 -9.67
C LYS A 52 -17.83 -27.24 -9.18
N ASP A 53 -16.80 -26.48 -8.82
CA ASP A 53 -15.49 -27.04 -8.51
C ASP A 53 -15.26 -27.24 -7.01
N GLY A 54 -16.14 -26.70 -6.15
CA GLY A 54 -15.97 -26.65 -4.70
C GLY A 54 -14.81 -25.73 -4.24
N ILE A 55 -14.16 -25.03 -5.16
CA ILE A 55 -12.97 -24.19 -4.93
C ILE A 55 -13.36 -22.73 -5.09
N LYS A 56 -13.19 -21.91 -4.03
CA LYS A 56 -13.46 -20.47 -4.09
C LYS A 56 -12.34 -19.67 -4.77
N PHE A 57 -11.09 -20.09 -4.61
CA PHE A 57 -9.93 -19.36 -5.10
C PHE A 57 -8.84 -20.30 -5.60
N TYR A 58 -8.21 -19.96 -6.71
CA TYR A 58 -6.96 -20.58 -7.16
C TYR A 58 -5.78 -19.81 -6.57
N SER A 59 -4.83 -20.54 -5.97
CA SER A 59 -3.64 -19.94 -5.34
C SER A 59 -2.44 -20.07 -6.26
N HIS A 60 -1.80 -18.95 -6.55
CA HIS A 60 -0.64 -18.85 -7.44
C HIS A 60 0.61 -18.42 -6.66
N LYS A 61 1.61 -19.30 -6.57
CA LYS A 61 2.86 -19.00 -5.85
C LYS A 61 3.66 -17.93 -6.60
N ILE A 62 4.12 -16.91 -5.89
CA ILE A 62 4.88 -15.81 -6.49
C ILE A 62 6.26 -16.24 -6.99
N SER A 63 6.83 -17.33 -6.47
CA SER A 63 8.22 -17.74 -6.73
C SER A 63 8.53 -18.11 -8.19
N LYS A 64 7.50 -18.33 -9.02
CA LYS A 64 7.62 -18.67 -10.45
C LYS A 64 7.21 -17.53 -11.40
N MET A 65 7.06 -16.32 -10.87
CA MET A 65 6.52 -15.17 -11.61
C MET A 65 7.61 -14.18 -11.92
N LYS A 66 7.61 -13.58 -13.11
CA LYS A 66 8.65 -12.59 -13.49
C LYS A 66 8.31 -11.17 -13.09
N ILE A 67 7.02 -10.83 -13.03
CA ILE A 67 6.53 -9.50 -12.64
C ILE A 67 5.40 -9.69 -11.63
N ILE A 68 5.34 -8.80 -10.66
CA ILE A 68 4.17 -8.62 -9.80
C ILE A 68 3.76 -7.16 -9.81
N ARG A 69 2.47 -6.88 -9.82
CA ARG A 69 1.93 -5.58 -9.39
C ARG A 69 1.35 -5.78 -8.00
N PHE A 70 1.81 -4.99 -7.04
CA PHE A 70 1.33 -4.99 -5.66
C PHE A 70 1.07 -3.56 -5.21
N ASN A 71 -0.17 -3.24 -4.85
CA ASN A 71 -0.58 -1.89 -4.44
C ASN A 71 -0.12 -0.81 -5.44
N ASP A 72 -0.37 -1.05 -6.73
CA ASP A 72 0.02 -0.20 -7.87
C ASP A 72 1.52 -0.08 -8.17
N ASP A 73 2.38 -0.62 -7.31
CA ASP A 73 3.81 -0.74 -7.58
C ASP A 73 4.10 -1.99 -8.43
N ILE A 74 4.80 -1.81 -9.55
CA ILE A 74 5.24 -2.91 -10.43
C ILE A 74 6.65 -3.32 -10.03
N TYR A 75 6.82 -4.58 -9.65
CA TYR A 75 8.11 -5.15 -9.27
C TYR A 75 8.53 -6.22 -10.27
N PHE A 76 9.83 -6.23 -10.58
CA PHE A 76 10.46 -7.21 -11.47
C PHE A 76 11.27 -8.19 -10.64
N ARG A 77 11.21 -9.48 -11.00
CA ARG A 77 12.05 -10.51 -10.37
C ARG A 77 13.51 -10.18 -10.64
N GLN A 78 14.32 -10.17 -9.59
CA GLN A 78 15.77 -10.12 -9.75
C GLN A 78 16.26 -11.46 -10.31
N ALA A 79 17.13 -11.41 -11.33
CA ALA A 79 17.80 -12.62 -11.81
C ALA A 79 18.56 -13.27 -10.65
N ARG A 80 18.52 -14.61 -10.56
CA ARG A 80 19.43 -15.32 -9.67
C ARG A 80 20.81 -15.18 -10.28
N GLU A 81 21.68 -14.38 -9.68
CA GLU A 81 23.10 -14.42 -10.01
C GLU A 81 23.66 -15.75 -9.50
N ASP A 82 24.31 -16.49 -10.40
CA ASP A 82 24.96 -17.75 -10.09
C ASP A 82 25.93 -17.52 -8.92
N GLY A 83 25.81 -18.33 -7.87
CA GLY A 83 26.24 -18.06 -6.48
C GLY A 83 27.73 -17.80 -6.21
N ILE A 84 28.50 -17.41 -7.21
CA ILE A 84 29.88 -16.93 -7.16
C ILE A 84 29.93 -15.43 -6.80
N TYR A 85 28.97 -14.64 -7.27
CA TYR A 85 28.86 -13.22 -6.94
C TYR A 85 27.65 -13.00 -6.04
N LYS A 86 27.87 -12.75 -4.75
CA LYS A 86 26.82 -12.20 -3.89
C LYS A 86 26.57 -10.76 -4.35
N SER A 87 25.54 -10.53 -5.16
CA SER A 87 25.08 -9.18 -5.47
C SER A 87 24.91 -8.40 -4.17
N VAL A 88 25.64 -7.32 -3.98
CA VAL A 88 25.34 -6.36 -2.91
C VAL A 88 23.92 -5.88 -3.16
N PRO A 89 22.99 -5.98 -2.19
CA PRO A 89 21.63 -5.52 -2.39
C PRO A 89 21.69 -4.05 -2.82
N ALA A 90 21.14 -3.75 -3.99
CA ALA A 90 21.10 -2.39 -4.50
C ALA A 90 20.45 -1.49 -3.44
N ARG A 91 21.13 -0.41 -3.09
CA ARG A 91 20.65 0.59 -2.13
C ARG A 91 20.09 1.77 -2.90
N ASP A 92 19.24 2.56 -2.24
CA ASP A 92 18.83 3.86 -2.75
C ASP A 92 20.04 4.68 -3.18
N SER A 93 19.85 5.51 -4.20
CA SER A 93 20.86 6.49 -4.63
C SER A 93 20.21 7.87 -4.72
N SER A 94 21.02 8.90 -4.99
CA SER A 94 20.52 10.25 -5.23
C SER A 94 19.46 10.32 -6.35
N ASN A 95 19.50 9.40 -7.32
CA ASN A 95 18.64 9.44 -8.51
C ASN A 95 17.44 8.49 -8.45
N PHE A 96 17.45 7.50 -7.56
CA PHE A 96 16.37 6.51 -7.49
C PHE A 96 16.12 5.99 -6.08
N VAL A 97 14.87 5.57 -5.85
CA VAL A 97 14.44 4.83 -4.67
C VAL A 97 14.12 3.40 -5.07
N LEU A 98 14.52 2.45 -4.23
CA LEU A 98 14.27 1.03 -4.39
C LEU A 98 13.28 0.53 -3.34
N LYS A 99 12.30 -0.25 -3.79
CA LYS A 99 11.44 -1.04 -2.91
C LYS A 99 11.60 -2.51 -3.24
N THR A 100 11.62 -3.36 -2.22
CA THR A 100 11.70 -4.81 -2.40
C THR A 100 10.44 -5.49 -1.88
N LYS A 101 10.07 -6.60 -2.54
CA LYS A 101 9.04 -7.51 -2.06
C LYS A 101 9.52 -8.94 -2.29
N GLY A 102 10.18 -9.53 -1.29
CA GLY A 102 10.87 -10.82 -1.46
C GLY A 102 12.00 -10.71 -2.49
N SER A 103 11.94 -11.52 -3.56
CA SER A 103 12.92 -11.52 -4.66
C SER A 103 12.58 -10.54 -5.80
N PHE A 104 11.64 -9.64 -5.57
CA PHE A 104 11.18 -8.66 -6.54
C PHE A 104 11.63 -7.25 -6.17
N LEU A 105 12.00 -6.47 -7.18
CA LEU A 105 12.50 -5.11 -7.05
C LEU A 105 11.64 -4.14 -7.85
N ASN A 106 11.25 -3.03 -7.21
CA ASN A 106 10.70 -1.86 -7.86
C ASN A 106 11.75 -0.74 -7.76
N LYS A 107 12.12 -0.14 -8.90
CA LYS A 107 13.04 0.99 -9.00
C LYS A 107 12.29 2.18 -9.57
N LYS A 108 12.26 3.28 -8.84
CA LYS A 108 11.60 4.52 -9.27
C LYS A 108 12.56 5.71 -9.25
N PRO A 109 12.43 6.67 -10.16
CA PRO A 109 13.11 7.96 -10.04
C PRO A 109 12.83 8.59 -8.67
N ARG A 110 13.86 9.20 -8.09
CA ARG A 110 13.71 9.92 -6.83
C ARG A 110 12.97 11.23 -7.08
N LEU A 111 11.90 11.46 -6.32
CA LEU A 111 11.16 12.71 -6.33
C LEU A 111 11.81 13.70 -5.37
N GLN A 112 11.64 14.99 -5.65
CA GLN A 112 12.08 16.04 -4.75
C GLN A 112 11.40 15.91 -3.40
N GLU A 113 12.19 16.01 -2.34
CA GLU A 113 11.75 15.93 -0.96
C GLU A 113 11.34 17.32 -0.47
N PHE A 114 10.38 17.36 0.47
CA PHE A 114 9.85 18.60 1.02
C PHE A 114 9.27 18.39 2.41
N ILE A 115 9.08 19.51 3.11
CA ILE A 115 8.24 19.65 4.30
C ILE A 115 7.14 20.68 4.04
N VAL A 116 5.98 20.48 4.64
CA VAL A 116 4.89 21.46 4.72
C VAL A 116 4.76 21.87 6.18
N LEU A 117 4.93 23.16 6.43
CA LEU A 117 4.83 23.76 7.74
C LEU A 117 3.37 23.87 8.20
N VAL A 118 3.14 24.05 9.50
CA VAL A 118 1.79 24.28 10.07
C VAL A 118 1.09 25.52 9.53
N ASN A 119 1.85 26.53 9.07
CA ASN A 119 1.31 27.72 8.39
C ASN A 119 1.02 27.48 6.89
N ASN A 120 1.17 26.25 6.40
CA ASN A 120 1.01 25.79 5.01
C ASN A 120 2.12 26.23 4.03
N ASP A 121 3.24 26.78 4.51
CA ASP A 121 4.41 26.99 3.65
C ASP A 121 5.10 25.67 3.31
N THR A 122 5.57 25.54 2.08
CA THR A 122 6.31 24.36 1.62
C THR A 122 7.79 24.69 1.44
N ILE A 123 8.67 23.88 2.03
CA ILE A 123 10.12 24.01 1.89
C ILE A 123 10.66 22.75 1.23
N TYR A 124 11.37 22.94 0.12
CA TYR A 124 12.03 21.88 -0.63
C TYR A 124 13.49 21.76 -0.22
N GLY A 125 14.03 20.53 -0.26
CA GLY A 125 15.40 20.25 0.12
C GLY A 125 15.72 18.77 0.14
N GLU A 126 16.77 18.41 0.87
CA GLU A 126 17.16 17.02 1.10
C GLU A 126 16.91 16.66 2.56
N ILE A 127 16.17 15.56 2.80
CA ILE A 127 15.91 15.05 4.13
C ILE A 127 17.00 14.04 4.50
N SER A 128 17.57 14.25 5.67
CA SER A 128 18.57 13.37 6.27
C SER A 128 18.00 12.68 7.50
N GLU A 129 18.29 11.38 7.60
CA GLU A 129 17.98 10.51 8.73
C GLU A 129 19.25 10.36 9.58
N PRO A 130 19.41 11.15 10.65
CA PRO A 130 20.59 11.02 11.50
C PRO A 130 20.54 9.69 12.27
N MET A 131 21.70 9.16 12.64
CA MET A 131 21.77 7.96 13.49
C MET A 131 21.08 8.16 14.86
N ILE A 132 21.01 9.41 15.33
CA ILE A 132 20.38 9.80 16.60
C ILE A 132 19.60 11.10 16.37
N GLY A 133 18.36 11.15 16.84
CA GLY A 133 17.49 12.33 16.79
C GLY A 133 16.51 12.31 15.62
N ASN A 134 15.86 13.45 15.39
CA ASN A 134 14.79 13.59 14.40
C ASN A 134 15.35 13.78 12.98
N LEU A 135 14.56 13.36 11.99
CA LEU A 135 14.74 13.76 10.60
C LEU A 135 14.84 15.29 10.49
N TYR A 136 15.61 15.77 9.53
CA TYR A 136 15.67 17.18 9.20
C TYR A 136 15.83 17.38 7.70
N LEU A 137 15.26 18.46 7.19
CA LEU A 137 15.42 18.91 5.81
C LEU A 137 16.50 19.99 5.75
N SER A 138 17.45 19.87 4.82
CA SER A 138 18.38 20.93 4.46
C SER A 138 17.88 21.62 3.20
N ASP A 139 17.54 22.91 3.28
CA ASP A 139 17.04 23.66 2.13
C ASP A 139 18.16 24.09 1.17
N LYS A 140 17.79 24.72 0.04
CA LYS A 140 18.74 25.20 -0.98
C LYS A 140 19.79 26.19 -0.47
N ASN A 141 19.54 26.85 0.66
CA ASN A 141 20.46 27.81 1.28
C ASN A 141 21.31 27.14 2.38
N GLY A 142 21.18 25.81 2.56
CA GLY A 142 21.84 25.06 3.62
C GLY A 142 21.20 25.23 5.00
N LYS A 143 20.06 25.91 5.12
CA LYS A 143 19.36 26.05 6.40
C LYS A 143 18.65 24.73 6.73
N LYS A 144 18.83 24.28 7.97
CA LYS A 144 18.27 23.02 8.47
C LYS A 144 16.93 23.26 9.17
N HIS A 145 15.93 22.45 8.81
CA HIS A 145 14.58 22.46 9.37
C HIS A 145 14.31 21.10 10.01
N LYS A 146 14.22 21.04 11.35
CA LYS A 146 13.93 19.79 12.06
C LYS A 146 12.47 19.38 11.81
N ILE A 147 12.25 18.11 11.53
CA ILE A 147 10.90 17.56 11.35
C ILE A 147 10.36 17.18 12.73
N LYS A 148 9.34 17.93 13.18
CA LYS A 148 8.66 17.74 14.46
C LYS A 148 7.17 18.03 14.29
N ASN A 149 6.34 17.38 15.11
CA ASN A 149 4.88 17.55 15.19
C ASN A 149 4.44 19.03 15.35
N GLU A 150 5.15 19.82 16.14
CA GLU A 150 4.79 21.22 16.43
C GLU A 150 4.91 22.15 15.21
N THR A 151 5.76 21.81 14.23
CA THR A 151 6.13 22.71 13.15
C THR A 151 5.78 22.19 11.77
N ILE A 152 5.70 20.86 11.61
CA ILE A 152 5.52 20.19 10.31
C ILE A 152 4.19 19.45 10.29
N LYS A 153 3.37 19.75 9.28
CA LYS A 153 2.12 19.04 8.99
C LYS A 153 2.35 17.80 8.14
N THR A 154 3.23 17.89 7.15
CA THR A 154 3.47 16.82 6.17
C THR A 154 4.91 16.86 5.69
N TYR A 155 5.49 15.72 5.32
CA TYR A 155 6.75 15.68 4.60
C TYR A 155 6.79 14.54 3.59
N ARG A 156 7.64 14.69 2.56
CA ARG A 156 7.94 13.61 1.61
C ARG A 156 9.39 13.20 1.76
N PHE A 157 9.62 11.92 2.02
CA PHE A 157 10.95 11.33 2.16
C PHE A 157 11.01 10.01 1.38
N ARG A 158 12.06 9.83 0.54
CA ARG A 158 12.23 8.60 -0.28
C ARG A 158 10.95 8.20 -1.05
N ASN A 159 10.31 9.16 -1.71
CA ASN A 159 9.06 9.02 -2.46
C ASN A 159 7.82 8.63 -1.64
N GLU A 160 7.93 8.53 -0.32
CA GLU A 160 6.82 8.26 0.58
C GLU A 160 6.35 9.57 1.21
N LEU A 161 5.04 9.72 1.37
CA LEU A 161 4.42 10.88 2.00
C LEU A 161 4.06 10.53 3.45
N TYR A 162 4.29 11.46 4.37
CA TYR A 162 3.98 11.30 5.78
C TYR A 162 3.18 12.50 6.27
N GLU A 163 2.10 12.25 6.99
CA GLU A 163 1.23 13.29 7.54
C GLU A 163 1.16 13.19 9.06
N PHE A 164 1.26 14.34 9.72
CA PHE A 164 1.05 14.43 11.16
C PHE A 164 -0.41 14.16 11.52
N LYS A 165 -0.65 13.25 12.46
CA LYS A 165 -1.99 12.95 12.99
C LYS A 165 -1.95 12.75 14.50
N GLU A 166 -3.05 13.14 15.14
CA GLU A 166 -3.45 12.61 16.44
C GLU A 166 -4.18 11.27 16.24
N LYS A 167 -3.66 10.20 16.84
CA LYS A 167 -4.13 8.83 16.71
C LYS A 167 -4.39 8.17 18.05
N THR A 168 -5.24 7.14 18.00
CA THR A 168 -5.34 6.17 19.10
C THR A 168 -4.01 5.43 19.26
N LYS A 169 -3.57 5.28 20.50
CA LYS A 169 -2.36 4.52 20.83
C LYS A 169 -2.51 3.06 20.42
N VAL A 170 -1.47 2.50 19.83
CA VAL A 170 -1.43 1.07 19.43
C VAL A 170 -0.80 0.17 20.50
N ASP A 171 -0.11 0.77 21.47
CA ASP A 171 0.53 0.11 22.61
C ASP A 171 0.52 1.06 23.84
N LEU A 172 0.86 0.56 25.02
CA LEU A 172 0.89 1.33 26.27
C LEU A 172 1.92 2.48 26.19
N PHE A 173 3.07 2.21 25.57
CA PHE A 173 4.20 3.15 25.45
C PHE A 173 4.15 4.00 24.17
N ASP A 174 3.13 3.80 23.33
CA ASP A 174 2.94 4.58 22.12
C ASP A 174 2.47 6.02 22.44
N THR A 175 2.77 6.96 21.54
CA THR A 175 2.31 8.35 21.61
C THR A 175 1.01 8.53 20.84
N LYS A 176 0.19 9.51 21.23
CA LYS A 176 -1.00 9.89 20.46
C LYS A 176 -0.63 10.67 19.19
N GLU A 177 0.52 11.33 19.20
CA GLU A 177 0.97 12.18 18.11
C GLU A 177 2.06 11.47 17.31
N SER A 178 1.89 11.37 15.99
CA SER A 178 2.89 10.77 15.12
C SER A 178 2.72 11.18 13.66
N PHE A 179 3.77 11.00 12.87
CA PHE A 179 3.71 11.08 11.42
C PHE A 179 3.36 9.71 10.86
N LEU A 180 2.20 9.61 10.21
CA LEU A 180 1.74 8.38 9.61
C LEU A 180 2.07 8.39 8.12
N LYS A 181 2.55 7.27 7.60
CA LYS A 181 2.81 7.10 6.18
C LYS A 181 1.48 7.08 5.43
N VAL A 182 1.33 7.94 4.44
CA VAL A 182 0.13 8.00 3.61
C VAL A 182 0.21 6.94 2.54
N LEU A 183 -0.75 6.02 2.52
CA LEU A 183 -0.85 4.96 1.52
C LEU A 183 -1.85 5.27 0.42
N ALA A 184 -2.96 5.95 0.75
CA ALA A 184 -3.99 6.34 -0.20
C ALA A 184 -4.73 7.60 0.28
N ILE A 185 -5.07 8.49 -0.64
CA ILE A 185 -5.87 9.70 -0.38
C ILE A 185 -7.12 9.65 -1.27
N GLY A 186 -8.27 10.05 -0.76
CA GLY A 186 -9.50 10.15 -1.52
C GLY A 186 -10.71 10.53 -0.67
N LYS A 187 -11.89 9.96 -0.97
CA LYS A 187 -13.07 10.07 -0.10
C LYS A 187 -12.77 9.57 1.32
N VAL A 188 -11.89 8.58 1.39
CA VAL A 188 -11.34 7.99 2.62
C VAL A 188 -9.84 7.88 2.47
N ASN A 189 -9.08 8.19 3.53
CA ASN A 189 -7.63 8.11 3.51
C ASN A 189 -7.12 6.85 4.23
N LEU A 190 -6.01 6.29 3.74
CA LEU A 190 -5.29 5.16 4.35
C LEU A 190 -3.95 5.63 4.87
N TYR A 191 -3.66 5.27 6.11
CA TYR A 191 -2.34 5.49 6.70
C TYR A 191 -1.75 4.21 7.27
N GLU A 192 -0.43 4.13 7.25
CA GLU A 192 0.38 3.10 7.87
C GLU A 192 1.23 3.72 8.99
N TYR A 193 1.34 2.99 10.10
CA TYR A 193 2.14 3.34 11.26
C TYR A 193 3.00 2.16 11.66
N GLU A 194 4.31 2.35 11.57
CA GLU A 194 5.29 1.38 12.04
C GLU A 194 5.66 1.71 13.49
N TYR A 195 5.46 0.75 14.40
CA TYR A 195 5.81 0.91 15.80
C TYR A 195 6.62 -0.27 16.30
N GLN A 196 7.78 0.03 16.89
CA GLN A 196 8.64 -0.93 17.56
C GLN A 196 8.73 -0.58 19.05
N HIS A 197 8.34 -1.53 19.91
CA HIS A 197 8.59 -1.43 21.34
C HIS A 197 10.00 -1.97 21.64
N ASP A 198 10.90 -1.09 22.07
CA ASP A 198 12.22 -1.50 22.57
C ASP A 198 12.09 -2.05 23.99
N ASN A 199 11.96 -3.38 24.09
CA ASN A 199 12.17 -4.07 25.36
C ASN A 199 13.66 -4.34 25.55
N ALA A 200 14.21 -3.93 26.69
CA ALA A 200 15.62 -4.14 27.06
C ALA A 200 16.06 -5.62 27.06
N THR A 201 15.12 -6.56 27.04
CA THR A 201 15.36 -8.01 26.96
C THR A 201 15.52 -8.50 25.51
N LYS A 202 16.69 -8.23 24.94
CA LYS A 202 17.47 -9.03 23.94
C LYS A 202 16.81 -9.66 22.69
N ASN A 203 15.57 -9.39 22.33
CA ASN A 203 15.06 -9.73 20.98
C ASN A 203 14.46 -8.48 20.35
N ARG A 204 15.19 -7.84 19.43
CA ARG A 204 14.66 -6.83 18.51
C ARG A 204 13.52 -7.48 17.71
N ARG A 205 12.30 -7.39 18.24
CA ARG A 205 11.11 -7.82 17.52
C ARG A 205 10.99 -6.94 16.29
N LYS A 206 10.67 -7.55 15.14
CA LYS A 206 10.37 -6.77 13.93
C LYS A 206 9.31 -5.71 14.27
N PRO A 207 9.46 -4.48 13.77
CA PRO A 207 8.44 -3.45 13.89
C PRO A 207 7.07 -4.00 13.49
N LYS A 208 6.02 -3.58 14.21
CA LYS A 208 4.65 -3.96 13.89
C LYS A 208 4.01 -2.86 13.05
N GLU A 209 3.34 -3.27 12.00
CA GLU A 209 2.59 -2.39 11.10
C GLU A 209 1.13 -2.27 11.55
N TYR A 210 0.68 -1.04 11.74
CA TYR A 210 -0.69 -0.68 12.08
C TYR A 210 -1.28 0.17 10.97
N TYR A 211 -2.56 -0.05 10.66
CA TYR A 211 -3.27 0.72 9.64
C TYR A 211 -4.36 1.58 10.27
N PHE A 212 -4.47 2.81 9.79
CA PHE A 212 -5.53 3.73 10.15
C PHE A 212 -6.33 4.12 8.90
N ILE A 213 -7.64 4.15 9.04
CA ILE A 213 -8.56 4.72 8.04
C ILE A 213 -9.09 6.03 8.57
N GLU A 214 -8.95 7.11 7.79
CA GLU A 214 -9.63 8.37 8.09
C GLU A 214 -10.87 8.49 7.22
N LYS A 215 -12.04 8.48 7.86
CA LYS A 215 -13.35 8.58 7.22
C LYS A 215 -14.24 9.48 8.08
N ASP A 216 -14.96 10.41 7.46
CA ASP A 216 -15.88 11.32 8.14
C ASP A 216 -15.23 12.09 9.31
N GLY A 217 -13.96 12.49 9.13
CA GLY A 217 -13.16 13.20 10.15
C GLY A 217 -12.66 12.33 11.31
N GLN A 218 -12.93 11.02 11.31
CA GLN A 218 -12.50 10.09 12.34
C GLN A 218 -11.34 9.23 11.88
N LEU A 219 -10.27 9.16 12.68
CA LEU A 219 -9.12 8.30 12.43
C LEU A 219 -9.28 6.95 13.17
N ILE A 220 -9.59 5.91 12.40
CA ILE A 220 -10.00 4.59 12.87
C ILE A 220 -8.83 3.60 12.77
N LEU A 221 -8.32 3.12 13.91
CA LEU A 221 -7.30 2.05 13.95
C LEU A 221 -7.88 0.70 13.53
N LEU A 222 -7.32 0.02 12.53
CA LEU A 222 -7.76 -1.30 12.09
C LEU A 222 -7.14 -2.45 12.92
N ASN A 223 -5.84 -2.39 13.18
CA ASN A 223 -5.06 -3.47 13.79
C ASN A 223 -4.86 -3.30 15.30
N SER A 224 -5.93 -3.24 16.08
CA SER A 224 -5.77 -3.44 17.53
C SER A 224 -5.81 -4.94 17.80
N ILE A 225 -4.65 -5.55 18.10
CA ILE A 225 -4.35 -6.81 18.84
C ILE A 225 -5.26 -8.06 18.63
N ILE A 226 -6.30 -7.99 17.81
CA ILE A 226 -7.45 -8.89 17.87
C ILE A 226 -7.69 -9.53 16.51
N GLY A 227 -7.98 -10.84 16.54
CA GLY A 227 -7.96 -11.75 15.38
C GLY A 227 -8.82 -11.36 14.17
N GLY A 228 -8.54 -12.02 13.04
CA GLY A 228 -9.04 -11.68 11.70
C GLY A 228 -10.55 -11.48 11.56
N LEU A 229 -11.38 -12.19 12.34
CA LEU A 229 -12.84 -12.03 12.30
C LEU A 229 -13.29 -10.62 12.73
N LYS A 230 -12.61 -10.00 13.71
CA LYS A 230 -12.95 -8.65 14.16
C LYS A 230 -12.58 -7.60 13.12
N ILE A 231 -11.46 -7.79 12.43
CA ILE A 231 -11.03 -6.90 11.34
C ILE A 231 -12.04 -6.92 10.19
N LYS A 232 -12.50 -8.11 9.79
CA LYS A 232 -13.53 -8.25 8.75
C LYS A 232 -14.81 -7.48 9.10
N LYS A 233 -15.36 -7.71 10.31
CA LYS A 233 -16.54 -6.97 10.80
C LYS A 233 -16.31 -5.46 10.81
N LYS A 234 -15.15 -5.02 11.29
CA LYS A 234 -14.80 -3.60 11.34
C LYS A 234 -14.72 -2.97 9.95
N LEU A 235 -14.11 -3.64 8.98
CA LEU A 235 -14.06 -3.17 7.60
C LEU A 235 -15.47 -3.11 6.98
N THR A 236 -16.30 -4.12 7.21
CA THR A 236 -17.70 -4.11 6.77
C THR A 236 -18.48 -2.94 7.38
N GLU A 237 -18.25 -2.60 8.64
CA GLU A 237 -18.91 -1.47 9.30
C GLU A 237 -18.44 -0.11 8.74
N ILE A 238 -17.13 0.06 8.54
CA ILE A 238 -16.55 1.29 7.97
C ILE A 238 -17.11 1.58 6.57
N PHE A 239 -17.29 0.53 5.76
CA PHE A 239 -17.72 0.62 4.36
C PHE A 239 -19.17 0.17 4.14
N LYS A 240 -20.01 0.21 5.19
CA LYS A 240 -21.41 -0.26 5.14
C LYS A 240 -22.28 0.43 4.08
N ASP A 241 -21.86 1.61 3.65
CA ASP A 241 -22.45 2.42 2.59
C ASP A 241 -22.14 1.91 1.17
N ASN A 242 -21.22 0.95 1.02
CA ASN A 242 -20.88 0.30 -0.26
C ASN A 242 -21.14 -1.22 -0.19
N ASN A 243 -22.35 -1.63 -0.58
CA ASN A 243 -22.80 -3.03 -0.52
C ASN A 243 -21.93 -4.00 -1.32
N ASP A 244 -21.43 -3.61 -2.50
CA ASP A 244 -20.55 -4.48 -3.30
C ASP A 244 -19.20 -4.70 -2.61
N LEU A 245 -18.60 -3.65 -2.06
CA LEU A 245 -17.35 -3.76 -1.31
C LEU A 245 -17.53 -4.61 -0.03
N VAL A 246 -18.62 -4.39 0.70
CA VAL A 246 -18.99 -5.20 1.88
C VAL A 246 -19.13 -6.67 1.54
N ARG A 247 -19.78 -6.98 0.41
CA ARG A 247 -19.91 -8.36 -0.06
C ARG A 247 -18.56 -8.96 -0.38
N GLN A 248 -17.66 -8.23 -1.04
CA GLN A 248 -16.33 -8.71 -1.39
C GLN A 248 -15.42 -8.92 -0.16
N ILE A 249 -15.54 -8.07 0.86
CA ILE A 249 -14.92 -8.31 2.18
C ILE A 249 -15.54 -9.54 2.84
N SER A 250 -16.87 -9.69 2.79
CA SER A 250 -17.61 -10.82 3.36
C SER A 250 -17.29 -12.16 2.70
N ASP A 251 -17.00 -12.15 1.41
CA ASP A 251 -16.62 -13.33 0.62
C ASP A 251 -15.10 -13.61 0.67
N ASP A 252 -14.36 -12.91 1.54
CA ASP A 252 -12.91 -13.00 1.71
C ASP A 252 -12.09 -12.65 0.45
N VAL A 253 -12.70 -12.01 -0.57
CA VAL A 253 -11.98 -11.52 -1.74
C VAL A 253 -10.94 -10.49 -1.31
N TYR A 254 -11.35 -9.56 -0.45
CA TYR A 254 -10.47 -8.61 0.21
C TYR A 254 -10.34 -8.88 1.71
N GLY A 255 -9.25 -8.40 2.28
CA GLY A 255 -8.99 -8.41 3.72
C GLY A 255 -7.88 -7.43 4.04
N LEU A 256 -7.44 -7.42 5.30
CA LEU A 256 -6.42 -6.50 5.79
C LEU A 256 -5.13 -6.47 4.95
N GLN A 257 -4.67 -7.64 4.49
CA GLN A 257 -3.44 -7.76 3.69
C GLN A 257 -3.51 -7.01 2.36
N ASN A 258 -4.72 -6.67 1.91
CA ASN A 258 -5.01 -5.96 0.67
C ASN A 258 -5.83 -4.69 0.95
N ILE A 259 -5.64 -4.09 2.13
CA ILE A 259 -6.41 -2.91 2.56
C ILE A 259 -6.29 -1.73 1.60
N TYR A 260 -5.13 -1.59 0.96
CA TYR A 260 -4.93 -0.61 -0.10
C TYR A 260 -5.93 -0.79 -1.26
N LEU A 261 -6.14 -2.02 -1.74
CA LEU A 261 -7.09 -2.32 -2.81
C LEU A 261 -8.54 -2.03 -2.40
N ILE A 262 -8.89 -2.31 -1.12
CA ILE A 262 -10.21 -1.95 -0.56
C ILE A 262 -10.43 -0.44 -0.68
N LEU A 263 -9.46 0.38 -0.24
CA LEU A 263 -9.60 1.83 -0.25
C LEU A 263 -9.55 2.39 -1.66
N LYS A 264 -8.70 1.85 -2.54
CA LYS A 264 -8.67 2.23 -3.95
C LYS A 264 -10.03 2.02 -4.60
N LYS A 265 -10.63 0.85 -4.38
CA LYS A 265 -11.97 0.54 -4.89
C LYS A 265 -13.03 1.48 -4.31
N TYR A 266 -13.02 1.74 -3.01
CA TYR A 266 -13.99 2.64 -2.40
C TYR A 266 -13.86 4.08 -2.94
N ASN A 267 -12.64 4.60 -3.05
CA ASN A 267 -12.38 5.98 -3.49
C ASN A 267 -12.65 6.22 -4.99
N SER A 268 -12.78 5.16 -5.79
CA SER A 268 -13.02 5.26 -7.24
C SER A 268 -14.51 5.18 -7.62
N ASN A 269 -15.38 4.82 -6.67
CA ASN A 269 -16.84 5.02 -6.76
C ASN A 269 -17.17 6.35 -6.13
#